data_AF-A0A6B3GMB3-F1
#
_entry.id   AF-A0A6B3GMB3-F1
#
_cell.length_a   1.000
_cell.length_b   1.000
_cell.length_c   1.000
_cell.angle_alpha   90.00
_cell.angle_beta   90.00
_cell.angle_gamma   90.00
#
_symmetry.space_group_name_H-M   'P 1'
#
loop_
_entity.id
_entity.type
_entity.pdbx_description
1 polymer ?
#
loop_
_entity_poly.entity_id
_entity_poly.type
_entity_poly.pdbx_seq_one_letter_code
_entity_poly.pdbx_strand_id
1 'polypeptide(L)' 'IDAMVDNFAGQARLMRKYTPRVFHGPALFFTAAEGRPADTFDLSLWDPYITGPIENHDVACAHAQMMQPAAREQI' A
#
# COMPACT_ATOMS: atom_id res chain seq x y z
N ILE A 1 26.23 -1.68 -5.71
CA ILE A 1 25.33 -1.74 -4.52
C ILE A 1 24.97 -0.32 -4.09
N ASP A 2 25.91 0.60 -4.07
CA ASP A 2 25.72 2.01 -3.67
C ASP A 2 24.51 2.68 -4.33
N ALA A 3 24.39 2.62 -5.66
CA ALA A 3 23.24 3.21 -6.37
C ALA A 3 21.88 2.62 -5.95
N MET A 4 21.82 1.34 -5.57
CA MET A 4 20.59 0.71 -5.08
C MET A 4 20.24 1.25 -3.70
N VAL A 5 21.23 1.35 -2.80
CA VAL A 5 21.06 1.92 -1.45
C VAL A 5 20.61 3.37 -1.53
N ASP A 6 21.23 4.16 -2.40
CA ASP A 6 20.88 5.57 -2.62
C ASP A 6 19.45 5.72 -3.14
N ASN A 7 19.02 4.83 -4.05
CA ASN A 7 17.65 4.84 -4.55
C ASN A 7 16.62 4.57 -3.42
N PHE A 8 16.86 3.57 -2.57
CA PHE A 8 15.97 3.29 -1.43
C PHE A 8 15.89 4.48 -0.47
N ALA A 9 17.04 5.09 -0.14
CA ALA A 9 17.08 6.26 0.72
C ALA A 9 16.36 7.46 0.08
N GLY A 10 16.49 7.65 -1.23
CA GLY A 10 15.80 8.67 -2.01
C GLY A 10 14.28 8.49 -1.99
N GLN A 11 13.80 7.28 -2.26
CA GLN A 11 12.37 6.94 -2.22
C GLN A 11 11.76 7.21 -0.84
N ALA A 12 12.43 6.80 0.24
CA ALA A 12 11.97 7.05 1.59
C ALA A 12 11.85 8.56 1.92
N ARG A 13 12.77 9.39 1.40
CA ARG A 13 12.70 10.86 1.57
C ARG A 13 11.53 11.47 0.81
N LEU A 14 11.26 10.99 -0.41
CA LEU A 14 10.13 11.45 -1.21
C LEU A 14 8.80 11.07 -0.55
N MET A 15 8.65 9.82 -0.12
CA MET A 15 7.44 9.34 0.57
C MET A 15 7.11 10.18 1.81
N ARG A 16 8.10 10.52 2.63
CA ARG A 16 7.90 11.32 3.86
C ARG A 16 7.44 12.76 3.62
N LYS A 17 7.74 13.32 2.45
CA LYS A 17 7.41 14.72 2.12
C LYS A 17 6.16 14.86 1.26
N TYR A 18 5.68 13.75 0.71
CA TYR A 18 4.55 13.77 -0.20
C TYR A 18 3.24 13.81 0.58
N THR A 19 2.37 14.74 0.20
CA THR A 19 0.97 14.76 0.62
C THR A 19 0.11 14.45 -0.61
N PRO A 20 -0.66 13.35 -0.61
CA PRO A 20 -1.55 13.03 -1.72
C PRO A 20 -2.58 14.14 -1.96
N ARG A 21 -2.93 14.36 -3.23
CA ARG A 21 -4.14 15.12 -3.57
C ARG A 21 -5.37 14.28 -3.26
N VAL A 22 -6.48 14.95 -2.96
CA VAL A 22 -7.77 14.29 -2.76
C VAL A 22 -8.27 13.71 -4.08
N PHE A 23 -8.70 12.44 -4.03
CA PHE A 23 -9.34 11.73 -5.13
C PHE A 23 -10.83 11.58 -4.85
N HIS A 24 -11.66 11.98 -5.81
CA HIS A 24 -13.12 12.01 -5.70
C HIS A 24 -13.76 10.90 -6.53
N GLY A 25 -13.46 9.64 -6.21
CA GLY A 25 -14.00 8.49 -6.91
C GLY A 25 -13.85 7.19 -6.11
N PRO A 26 -14.45 6.08 -6.60
CA PRO A 26 -14.31 4.78 -5.97
C PRO A 26 -12.87 4.27 -6.07
N ALA A 27 -12.41 3.57 -5.04
CA ALA A 27 -11.09 2.95 -5.01
C ALA A 27 -11.18 1.47 -4.62
N LEU A 28 -10.40 0.63 -5.30
CA LEU A 28 -10.10 -0.74 -4.88
C LEU A 28 -8.81 -0.72 -4.07
N PHE A 29 -8.82 -1.35 -2.90
CA PHE A 29 -7.66 -1.52 -2.06
C PHE A 29 -7.39 -3.00 -1.83
N PHE A 30 -6.13 -3.40 -1.94
CA PHE A 30 -5.70 -4.78 -1.71
C PHE A 30 -4.81 -4.83 -0.48
N THR A 31 -5.29 -5.44 0.59
CA THR A 31 -4.54 -5.58 1.85
C THR A 31 -3.82 -6.92 1.87
N ALA A 32 -2.49 -6.90 2.03
CA ALA A 32 -1.75 -8.12 2.38
C ALA A 32 -2.11 -8.54 3.82
N ALA A 33 -2.76 -9.69 3.96
CA ALA A 33 -3.30 -10.14 5.24
C ALA A 33 -2.26 -10.85 6.13
N GLU A 34 -1.16 -11.33 5.56
CA GLU A 34 -0.15 -12.11 6.31
C GLU A 34 1.06 -11.26 6.73
N GLY A 35 1.67 -11.63 7.85
CA GLY A 35 2.86 -10.96 8.35
C GLY A 35 2.63 -9.51 8.80
N ARG A 36 1.36 -9.14 9.06
CA ARG A 36 0.95 -7.80 9.50
C ARG A 36 1.03 -7.70 11.03
N PRO A 37 1.90 -6.84 11.58
CA PRO A 37 1.89 -6.51 13.01
C PRO A 37 0.54 -5.94 13.47
N ALA A 38 0.16 -6.23 14.72
CA ALA A 38 -1.12 -5.78 15.28
C ALA A 38 -1.25 -4.25 15.38
N ASP A 39 -0.13 -3.52 15.39
CA ASP A 39 -0.04 -2.05 15.42
C ASP A 39 0.03 -1.42 14.02
N THR A 40 -0.12 -2.21 12.95
CA THR A 40 -0.06 -1.69 11.58
C THR A 40 -1.30 -0.85 11.25
N PHE A 41 -1.07 0.39 10.84
CA PHE A 41 -2.12 1.30 10.37
C PHE A 41 -3.07 0.66 9.36
N ASP A 42 -4.37 0.78 9.60
CA ASP A 42 -5.41 0.25 8.74
C ASP A 42 -5.75 1.19 7.56
N LEU A 43 -6.77 0.78 6.81
CA LEU A 43 -7.25 1.47 5.61
C LEU A 43 -7.71 2.91 5.89
N SER A 44 -8.08 3.24 7.13
CA SER A 44 -8.58 4.58 7.51
C SER A 44 -7.56 5.70 7.29
N LEU A 45 -6.27 5.37 7.11
CA LEU A 45 -5.26 6.36 6.70
C LEU A 45 -5.59 7.04 5.35
N TRP A 46 -6.42 6.42 4.53
CA TRP A 46 -6.84 6.96 3.24
C TRP A 46 -8.06 7.88 3.32
N ASP A 47 -8.79 7.90 4.44
CA ASP A 47 -10.02 8.68 4.62
C ASP A 47 -9.85 10.18 4.30
N PRO A 48 -8.73 10.86 4.64
CA PRO A 48 -8.55 12.27 4.28
C PRO A 48 -8.31 12.50 2.78
N TYR A 49 -7.96 11.46 2.03
CA TYR A 49 -7.47 11.56 0.66
C TYR A 49 -8.40 10.92 -0.38
N ILE A 50 -9.36 10.09 0.02
CA ILE A 50 -10.33 9.45 -0.88
C ILE A 50 -11.73 9.73 -0.36
N THR A 51 -12.54 10.44 -1.15
CA THR A 51 -13.91 10.78 -0.73
C THR A 51 -14.98 9.85 -1.31
N GLY A 52 -14.61 8.97 -2.25
CA GLY A 52 -15.50 7.93 -2.76
C GLY A 52 -15.42 6.65 -1.91
N PRO A 53 -16.24 5.64 -2.22
CA PRO A 53 -16.20 4.37 -1.50
C PRO A 53 -14.86 3.66 -1.73
N ILE A 54 -14.34 3.03 -0.68
CA ILE A 54 -13.18 2.15 -0.77
C ILE A 54 -13.66 0.71 -0.56
N GLU A 55 -13.47 -0.14 -1.56
CA GLU A 55 -13.68 -1.58 -1.45
C GLU A 55 -12.33 -2.25 -1.15
N ASN A 56 -12.25 -2.93 -0.01
CA ASN A 56 -11.04 -3.62 0.42
C ASN A 56 -11.13 -5.12 0.15
N HIS A 57 -10.07 -5.66 -0.45
CA HIS A 57 -9.86 -7.09 -0.65
C HIS A 57 -8.63 -7.53 0.13
N ASP A 58 -8.83 -8.43 1.09
CA ASP A 58 -7.73 -9.05 1.81
C ASP A 58 -7.14 -10.19 0.96
N VAL A 59 -5.85 -10.13 0.69
CA VAL A 59 -5.08 -11.14 -0.06
C VAL A 59 -4.22 -11.92 0.92
N ALA A 60 -4.36 -13.24 0.92
CA ALA A 60 -3.66 -14.14 1.85
C ALA A 60 -2.18 -14.32 1.43
N CYS A 61 -1.38 -13.27 1.65
CA CYS A 61 0.06 -13.26 1.42
C CYS A 61 0.74 -12.15 2.23
N ALA A 62 2.07 -12.19 2.32
CA ALA A 62 2.86 -11.07 2.82
C ALA A 62 2.99 -9.97 1.75
N HIS A 63 3.15 -8.70 2.18
CA HIS A 63 3.25 -7.55 1.27
C HIS A 63 4.29 -7.73 0.16
N ALA A 64 5.49 -8.24 0.49
CA ALA A 64 6.56 -8.47 -0.47
C ALA A 64 6.24 -9.57 -1.51
N GLN A 65 5.19 -10.36 -1.29
CA GLN A 65 4.77 -11.47 -2.13
C GLN A 65 3.53 -11.16 -2.97
N MET A 66 2.90 -9.99 -2.81
CA MET A 66 1.65 -9.65 -3.54
C MET A 66 1.80 -9.72 -5.06
N MET A 67 3.02 -9.55 -5.58
CA MET A 67 3.30 -9.63 -7.03
C MET A 67 3.68 -11.04 -7.51
N GLN A 68 3.72 -12.04 -6.63
CA GLN A 68 3.94 -13.43 -7.00
C GLN A 68 2.70 -14.02 -7.69
N PRO A 69 2.84 -15.02 -8.57
CA PRO A 69 1.72 -15.59 -9.33
C PRO A 69 0.51 -15.96 -8.46
N ALA A 70 0.73 -16.69 -7.36
CA ALA A 70 -0.34 -17.15 -6.47
C ALA A 70 -1.12 -16.01 -5.78
N ALA A 71 -0.48 -14.87 -5.53
CA ALA A 71 -1.16 -13.71 -4.95
C ALA A 71 -1.91 -12.91 -6.02
N ARG A 72 -1.36 -12.82 -7.23
CA ARG A 72 -1.99 -12.12 -8.37
C ARG A 72 -3.25 -12.82 -8.90
N GLU A 73 -3.40 -14.12 -8.69
CA GLU A 73 -4.63 -14.85 -9.02
C GLU A 73 -5.81 -14.49 -8.09
N GLN A 74 -5.55 -13.81 -6.97
CA GLN A 74 -6.56 -13.36 -6.00
C GLN A 74 -6.97 -11.90 -6.20
N ILE A 75 -6.38 -11.19 -7.18
CA ILE A 75 -6.53 -9.74 -7.43
C ILE A 75 -7.22 -9.51 -8.78
#